data_AF-A0A0C1TYH1-F1
#
_entry.id   AF-A0A0C1TYH1-F1
#
_cell.length_a   1.000
_cell.length_b   1.000
_cell.length_c   1.000
_cell.angle_alpha   90.00
_cell.angle_beta   90.00
_cell.angle_gamma   90.00
#
_symmetry.space_group_name_H-M   'P 1'
#
loop_
_entity.id
_entity.type
_entity.pdbx_description
1 polymer ?
#
loop_
_entity_poly.entity_id
_entity_poly.type
_entity_poly.pdbx_seq_one_letter_code
_entity_poly.pdbx_strand_id
1 'polypeptide(L)'
;MKNRKIKNLLLSLLIVYVSYIFINQQKIMHRQKVEFETYTVELEKAQEENKKLQDEVQLSKTDKYIEKLAREKLGLIKEGETPVINNSVKEDK
;
A
#
# COMPACT_ATOMS: atom_id res chain seq x y z
N MET A 1 46.53 44.58 19.40
CA MET A 1 45.05 44.46 19.28
C MET A 1 44.54 44.03 17.89
N LYS A 2 45.20 44.36 16.77
CA LYS A 2 44.75 44.07 15.38
C LYS A 2 44.50 42.57 15.09
N ASN A 3 45.35 41.68 15.62
CA ASN A 3 45.26 40.24 15.38
C ASN A 3 44.06 39.58 16.09
N ARG A 4 43.60 40.14 17.23
CA ARG A 4 42.39 39.67 17.92
C ARG A 4 41.12 40.05 17.15
N LYS A 5 41.09 41.25 16.54
CA LYS A 5 39.97 41.66 15.68
C LYS A 5 39.83 40.77 14.43
N ILE A 6 40.94 40.36 13.83
CA ILE A 6 40.94 39.42 12.68
C ILE A 6 40.46 38.03 13.10
N LYS A 7 40.95 37.48 14.23
CA LYS A 7 40.44 36.20 14.75
C LYS A 7 38.94 36.23 15.05
N ASN A 8 38.44 37.32 15.65
CA ASN A 8 37.02 37.47 15.92
C ASN A 8 36.19 37.61 14.64
N LEU A 9 36.71 38.28 13.61
CA LEU A 9 36.07 38.39 12.29
C LEU A 9 35.96 37.01 11.62
N LEU A 10 37.04 36.22 11.65
CA LEU A 10 37.03 34.85 11.11
C LEU A 10 36.07 33.94 11.86
N LEU A 11 36.02 34.05 13.20
CA LEU A 11 35.07 33.31 14.03
C LEU A 11 33.62 33.70 13.72
N SER A 12 33.35 34.99 13.54
CA SER A 12 32.02 35.47 13.13
C SER A 12 31.59 34.91 11.77
N LEU A 13 32.51 34.89 10.79
CA LEU A 13 32.24 34.31 9.47
C LEU A 13 31.96 32.80 9.55
N LEU A 14 32.71 32.08 10.37
CA LEU A 14 32.49 30.66 10.62
C LEU A 14 31.09 30.41 11.21
N ILE A 15 30.69 31.20 12.20
CA ILE A 15 29.37 31.08 12.84
C ILE A 15 28.26 31.32 11.81
N VAL A 16 28.37 32.37 10.99
CA VAL A 16 27.38 32.67 9.94
C VAL A 16 27.27 31.52 8.94
N TYR A 17 28.40 30.96 8.51
CA TYR A 17 28.42 29.82 7.59
C TYR A 17 27.76 28.57 8.18
N VAL A 18 28.07 28.26 9.44
CA VAL A 18 27.46 27.14 10.16
C VAL A 18 25.96 27.36 10.33
N SER A 19 25.53 28.56 10.75
CA SER A 19 24.11 28.90 10.87
C SER A 19 23.36 28.77 9.53
N TYR A 20 23.97 29.18 8.43
CA TYR A 20 23.39 29.01 7.09
C TYR A 20 23.17 27.54 6.73
N ILE A 21 24.15 26.68 7.02
CA ILE A 21 24.03 25.23 6.80
C ILE A 21 22.91 24.64 7.66
N PHE A 22 22.84 25.01 8.94
CA PHE A 22 21.79 24.51 9.84
C PHE A 22 20.38 24.87 9.36
N ILE A 23 20.16 26.11 8.89
CA ILE A 23 18.86 26.54 8.36
C ILE A 23 18.45 25.71 7.13
N ASN A 24 19.39 25.42 6.23
CA ASN A 24 19.11 24.60 5.05
C ASN A 24 18.88 23.12 5.42
N GLN A 25 19.64 22.57 6.36
CA GLN A 25 19.44 21.20 6.85
C GLN A 25 18.06 21.02 7.50
N GLN A 26 17.58 21.99 8.28
CA GLN A 26 16.26 21.90 8.89
C GLN A 26 15.13 21.77 7.85
N LYS A 27 15.22 22.50 6.73
CA LYS A 27 14.24 22.40 5.63
C LYS A 27 14.28 21.04 4.93
N ILE A 28 15.49 20.51 4.70
CA ILE A 28 15.68 19.20 4.06
C ILE A 28 15.10 18.10 4.95
N MET A 29 15.40 18.14 6.25
CA MET A 29 14.93 17.15 7.21
C MET A 29 13.42 17.17 7.38
N HIS A 30 12.79 18.36 7.35
CA HIS A 30 11.34 18.46 7.37
C HIS A 30 10.71 17.84 6.11
N ARG A 31 11.26 18.13 4.92
CA ARG A 31 10.76 17.55 3.66
C ARG A 31 10.91 16.03 3.64
N GLN A 32 12.08 15.51 4.05
CA GLN A 32 12.32 14.07 4.12
C GLN A 32 11.37 13.36 5.08
N LYS A 33 11.01 13.99 6.20
CA LYS A 33 10.05 13.42 7.15
C LYS A 33 8.65 13.30 6.55
N VAL A 34 8.20 14.33 5.84
CA VAL A 34 6.89 14.32 5.15
C VAL A 34 6.86 13.27 4.05
N GLU A 35 7.92 13.18 3.24
CA GLU A 35 8.06 12.15 2.20
C GLU A 35 8.05 10.74 2.80
N PHE A 36 8.77 10.54 3.91
CA PHE A 36 8.81 9.27 4.62
C PHE A 36 7.42 8.86 5.11
N GLU A 37 6.67 9.78 5.72
CA GLU A 37 5.29 9.53 6.17
C GLU A 37 4.38 9.14 4.98
N THR A 38 4.50 9.82 3.84
CA THR A 38 3.72 9.44 2.64
C THR A 38 4.07 8.05 2.12
N TYR A 39 5.36 7.71 2.05
CA TYR A 39 5.79 6.38 1.62
C TYR A 39 5.38 5.28 2.60
N THR A 40 5.38 5.56 3.90
CA THR A 40 4.89 4.57 4.89
C THR A 40 3.41 4.30 4.74
N VAL A 41 2.59 5.33 4.48
CA VAL A 41 1.15 5.18 4.28
C VAL A 41 0.84 4.43 2.98
N GLU A 42 1.57 4.70 1.90
CA GLU A 42 1.43 3.95 0.65
C GLU A 42 1.85 2.49 0.80
N LEU A 43 2.92 2.23 1.56
CA LEU A 43 3.41 0.89 1.82
C LEU A 43 2.43 0.09 2.69
N GLU A 44 1.84 0.70 3.72
CA GLU A 44 0.80 0.07 4.53
C GLU A 44 -0.45 -0.27 3.69
N LYS A 45 -0.91 0.65 2.84
CA LYS A 45 -2.04 0.39 1.93
C LYS A 45 -1.75 -0.76 0.97
N ALA A 46 -0.58 -0.76 0.34
CA ALA A 46 -0.17 -1.81 -0.59
C ALA A 46 -0.06 -3.17 0.13
N GLN A 47 0.43 -3.20 1.38
CA GLN A 47 0.46 -4.41 2.19
C GLN A 47 -0.93 -4.91 2.56
N GLU A 48 -1.85 -4.00 2.92
CA GLU A 48 -3.23 -4.35 3.23
C GLU A 48 -3.97 -4.91 2.01
N GLU A 49 -3.80 -4.30 0.84
CA GLU A 49 -4.32 -4.81 -0.42
C GLU A 49 -3.74 -6.17 -0.79
N ASN A 50 -2.42 -6.34 -0.66
CA ASN A 50 -1.77 -7.63 -0.92
C ASN A 50 -2.32 -8.72 0.01
N LYS A 51 -2.52 -8.41 1.29
CA LYS A 51 -3.11 -9.33 2.26
C LYS A 51 -4.54 -9.71 1.88
N LYS A 52 -5.39 -8.74 1.51
CA LYS A 52 -6.76 -9.01 1.05
C LYS A 52 -6.79 -9.90 -0.19
N LEU A 53 -5.94 -9.60 -1.18
CA LEU A 53 -5.83 -10.42 -2.39
C LEU A 53 -5.32 -11.83 -2.08
N GLN A 54 -4.36 -11.98 -1.15
CA GLN A 54 -3.91 -13.29 -0.69
C GLN A 54 -5.02 -14.06 0.02
N ASP A 55 -5.81 -13.40 0.86
CA ASP A 55 -6.96 -13.99 1.54
C ASP A 55 -8.03 -14.43 0.53
N GLU A 56 -8.33 -13.62 -0.48
CA GLU A 56 -9.24 -13.97 -1.58
C GLU A 56 -8.73 -15.15 -2.43
N VAL A 57 -7.43 -15.17 -2.71
CA VAL A 57 -6.77 -16.28 -3.41
C VAL A 57 -6.79 -17.55 -2.57
N GLN A 58 -6.55 -17.45 -1.26
CA GLN A 58 -6.65 -18.57 -0.31
C GLN A 58 -8.09 -19.10 -0.24
N LEU A 59 -9.08 -18.21 -0.12
CA LEU A 59 -10.49 -18.57 -0.12
C LEU A 59 -10.87 -19.29 -1.42
N SER A 60 -10.41 -18.76 -2.56
CA SER A 60 -10.62 -19.33 -3.90
C SER A 60 -9.87 -20.64 -4.13
N LYS A 61 -8.77 -20.87 -3.40
CA LYS A 61 -7.98 -22.10 -3.44
C LYS A 61 -8.45 -23.18 -2.48
N THR A 62 -9.42 -22.89 -1.62
CA THR A 62 -10.04 -23.94 -0.79
C THR A 62 -10.70 -24.95 -1.72
N ASP A 63 -10.37 -26.23 -1.59
CA ASP A 63 -10.83 -27.30 -2.49
C ASP A 63 -12.35 -27.27 -2.75
N LYS A 64 -13.13 -26.88 -1.74
CA LYS A 64 -14.58 -26.73 -1.81
C LYS A 64 -15.06 -25.64 -2.78
N TYR A 65 -14.31 -24.56 -2.93
CA TYR A 65 -14.61 -23.47 -3.88
C TYR A 65 -14.16 -23.85 -5.29
N ILE A 66 -12.99 -24.47 -5.44
CA ILE A 66 -12.53 -25.03 -6.73
C ILE A 66 -13.52 -26.09 -7.24
N GLU A 67 -13.96 -27.00 -6.36
CA GLU A 67 -14.96 -28.03 -6.67
C GLU A 67 -16.30 -27.40 -7.10
N LYS A 68 -16.77 -26.37 -6.39
CA LYS A 68 -18.00 -25.64 -6.74
C LYS A 68 -17.87 -24.92 -8.09
N LEU A 69 -16.77 -24.20 -8.32
CA LEU A 69 -16.52 -23.48 -9.57
C LEU A 69 -16.38 -24.44 -10.76
N ALA A 70 -15.69 -25.56 -10.58
CA ALA A 70 -15.59 -26.61 -11.59
C ALA A 70 -16.97 -27.20 -11.91
N ARG A 71 -17.82 -27.45 -10.89
CA ARG A 71 -19.20 -27.91 -11.10
C ARG A 71 -20.04 -26.92 -11.90
N GLU A 72 -19.98 -25.63 -11.57
CA GLU A 72 -20.71 -24.58 -12.29
C GLU A 72 -20.23 -24.43 -13.74
N LYS A 73 -18.92 -24.52 -13.99
CA LYS A 73 -18.34 -24.45 -15.34
C LYS A 73 -18.59 -25.69 -16.19
N LEU A 74 -18.66 -26.88 -15.57
CA LEU A 74 -18.87 -28.15 -16.25
C LEU A 74 -20.34 -28.59 -16.30
N GLY A 75 -21.25 -27.85 -15.64
CA GLY A 75 -22.66 -28.21 -15.54
C GLY A 75 -22.91 -29.47 -14.73
N LEU A 76 -22.04 -29.79 -13.77
CA LEU A 76 -22.09 -31.03 -12.98
C LEU A 76 -22.85 -30.82 -11.68
N ILE A 77 -23.82 -31.69 -11.41
CA ILE A 77 -24.58 -31.77 -10.14
C ILE A 77 -23.87 -32.68 -9.14
N LYS A 78 -23.97 -32.37 -7.85
CA LYS A 78 -23.37 -33.19 -6.79
C LYS A 78 -24.19 -34.47 -6.56
N GLU A 79 -23.52 -35.58 -6.22
CA GLU A 79 -24.17 -36.82 -5.77
C GLU A 79 -25.18 -36.50 -4.65
N GLY A 80 -26.48 -36.71 -4.92
CA GLY A 80 -27.58 -36.43 -4.00
C GLY A 80 -28.36 -35.13 -4.25
N GLU A 81 -28.02 -34.31 -5.26
CA GLU A 81 -28.78 -33.11 -5.64
C GLU A 81 -29.69 -33.39 -6.85
N THR A 82 -31.01 -33.18 -6.71
CA THR A 82 -31.98 -33.32 -7.80
C THR A 82 -32.08 -32.01 -8.59
N PRO A 83 -31.76 -31.99 -9.90
CA PRO A 83 -31.88 -30.78 -10.70
C PRO A 83 -33.36 -30.39 -10.84
N VAL A 84 -33.72 -29.21 -10.34
CA VAL A 84 -35.06 -28.63 -10.52
C VAL A 84 -35.05 -27.85 -11.84
N ILE A 85 -35.46 -28.52 -12.92
CA ILE A 85 -35.70 -27.85 -14.20
C ILE A 85 -37.07 -27.17 -14.09
N ASN A 86 -37.06 -25.85 -13.86
CA ASN A 86 -38.30 -25.08 -13.90
C ASN A 86 -38.72 -24.91 -15.37
N ASN A 87 -39.52 -25.84 -15.86
CA ASN A 87 -40.10 -25.78 -17.18
C ASN A 87 -41.34 -24.85 -17.16
N SER A 88 -41.15 -23.58 -16.78
CA SER A 88 -42.13 -22.54 -17.04
C SER A 88 -41.99 -22.05 -18.49
N VAL A 89 -42.14 -22.98 -19.43
CA VAL A 89 -42.54 -22.62 -20.79
C VAL A 89 -44.01 -22.30 -20.68
N LYS A 90 -44.32 -21.00 -20.59
CA LYS A 90 -45.67 -20.52 -20.81
C LYS A 90 -46.08 -20.94 -22.22
N GLU A 91 -47.01 -21.89 -22.30
CA GLU A 91 -47.90 -22.02 -23.45
C GLU A 91 -48.73 -20.73 -23.52
N ASP A 92 -48.26 -19.74 -24.26
CA ASP A 92 -49.12 -18.65 -24.71
C ASP A 92 -49.81 -19.13 -26.01
N LYS A 93 -51.08 -19.50 -25.84
CA LYS A 93 -52.09 -19.62 -26.91
C LYS A 93 -52.41 -18.27 -27.53
#